data_AF-A0A5D2RMT8-F1
#
_entry.id   AF-A0A5D2RMT8-F1
#
_cell.length_a   1.000
_cell.length_b   1.000
_cell.length_c   1.000
_cell.angle_alpha   90.00
_cell.angle_beta   90.00
_cell.angle_gamma   90.00
#
_symmetry.space_group_name_H-M   'P 1'
#
loop_
_entity.id
_entity.type
_entity.pdbx_description
1 polymer ?
#
loop_
_entity_poly.entity_id
_entity_poly.type
_entity_poly.pdbx_seq_one_letter_code
_entity_poly.pdbx_strand_id
1 'polypeptide(L)'
;MPHHKFEHPRHGHWAFSLGKEPPDIKEKAFPKDDPTKPCKLTAFLGYKARMTHIVGEVEKPGSRGVETLRPALQRLYMTRAYAYRDALKSFIEGYQEGIQQIMEKKEDSCKAQQEGNTDKNST
;
A
#
# COMPACT_ATOMS: atom_id res chain seq x y z
N MET A 1 -12.33 32.97 -48.16
CA MET A 1 -12.19 32.50 -46.77
C MET A 1 -10.81 31.90 -46.59
N PRO A 2 -10.02 32.27 -45.56
CA PRO A 2 -8.77 31.58 -45.27
C PRO A 2 -9.08 30.14 -44.83
N HIS A 3 -8.21 29.22 -45.21
CA HIS A 3 -8.24 27.83 -44.74
C HIS A 3 -8.04 27.79 -43.21
N HIS A 4 -8.52 26.71 -42.56
CA HIS A 4 -8.30 26.51 -41.13
C HIS A 4 -6.80 26.58 -40.81
N LYS A 5 -6.43 27.43 -39.84
CA LYS A 5 -5.02 27.68 -39.47
C LYS A 5 -4.37 26.51 -38.74
N PHE A 6 -5.16 25.73 -38.01
CA PHE A 6 -4.72 24.57 -37.22
C PHE A 6 -5.68 23.41 -37.43
N GLU A 7 -5.13 22.20 -37.46
CA GLU A 7 -5.91 20.97 -37.45
C GLU A 7 -6.64 20.82 -36.11
N HIS A 8 -7.86 20.33 -36.16
CA HIS A 8 -8.64 19.97 -34.98
C HIS A 8 -9.44 18.70 -35.30
N PRO A 9 -9.64 17.80 -34.32
CA PRO A 9 -10.48 16.64 -34.53
C PRO A 9 -11.92 17.07 -34.82
N ARG A 10 -12.64 16.26 -35.60
CA ARG A 10 -14.07 16.46 -35.83
C ARG A 10 -14.82 16.34 -34.50
N HIS A 11 -15.81 17.20 -34.30
CA HIS A 11 -16.74 17.11 -33.19
C HIS A 11 -17.79 16.05 -33.49
N GLY A 12 -17.89 15.04 -32.62
CA GLY A 12 -18.90 13.99 -32.70
C GLY A 12 -18.61 12.90 -33.74
N HIS A 13 -19.32 11.78 -33.60
CA HIS A 13 -19.20 10.62 -34.48
C HIS A 13 -20.23 10.67 -35.62
N TRP A 14 -19.78 10.56 -36.87
CA TRP A 14 -20.64 10.73 -38.05
C TRP A 14 -21.81 9.75 -38.12
N ALA A 15 -21.61 8.50 -37.71
CA ALA A 15 -22.65 7.46 -37.78
C ALA A 15 -23.86 7.72 -36.87
N PHE A 16 -23.76 8.65 -35.91
CA PHE A 16 -24.82 9.00 -34.98
C PHE A 16 -25.24 10.47 -35.13
N SER A 17 -25.56 10.86 -36.37
CA SER A 17 -26.09 12.20 -36.63
C SER A 17 -27.49 12.35 -36.04
N LEU A 18 -27.70 13.42 -35.29
CA LEU A 18 -29.00 13.78 -34.72
C LEU A 18 -29.97 14.13 -35.86
N GLY A 19 -31.23 13.70 -35.75
CA GLY A 19 -32.29 14.08 -36.71
C GLY A 19 -33.13 12.94 -37.29
N LYS A 20 -32.93 11.70 -36.83
CA LYS A 20 -33.84 10.58 -37.13
C LYS A 20 -34.45 10.06 -35.84
N GLU A 21 -35.76 9.85 -35.85
CA GLU A 21 -36.45 9.12 -34.77
C GLU A 21 -35.79 7.75 -34.59
N PRO A 22 -35.58 7.31 -33.34
CA PRO A 22 -35.02 5.98 -33.09
C PRO A 22 -35.96 4.91 -33.66
N PRO A 23 -35.44 3.86 -34.31
CA PRO A 23 -36.26 2.73 -34.72
C PRO A 23 -36.83 2.00 -33.50
N ASP A 24 -37.90 1.23 -33.71
CA ASP A 24 -38.43 0.32 -32.69
C ASP A 24 -37.32 -0.50 -32.04
N ILE A 25 -37.49 -0.80 -30.75
CA ILE A 25 -36.55 -1.60 -29.96
C ILE A 25 -36.56 -3.03 -30.48
N LYS A 26 -35.58 -3.35 -31.33
CA LYS A 26 -35.39 -4.67 -31.95
C LYS A 26 -33.89 -4.98 -31.99
N GLU A 27 -33.53 -6.20 -31.60
CA GLU A 27 -32.16 -6.72 -31.72
C GLU A 27 -31.77 -6.80 -33.20
N LYS A 28 -30.62 -6.21 -33.55
CA LYS A 28 -30.13 -6.21 -34.94
C LYS A 28 -29.40 -7.50 -35.30
N ALA A 29 -28.76 -8.14 -34.33
CA ALA A 29 -28.01 -9.37 -34.53
C ALA A 29 -27.89 -10.13 -33.21
N PHE A 30 -28.12 -11.44 -33.25
CA PHE A 30 -27.89 -12.33 -32.12
C PHE A 30 -26.45 -12.90 -32.16
N PRO A 31 -25.92 -13.39 -31.03
CA PRO A 31 -24.68 -14.16 -31.01
C PRO A 31 -24.72 -15.35 -31.97
N LYS A 32 -23.57 -15.75 -32.52
CA LYS A 32 -23.47 -16.95 -33.36
C LYS A 32 -23.68 -18.20 -32.51
N ASP A 33 -24.36 -19.20 -33.07
CA ASP A 33 -24.62 -20.47 -32.41
C ASP A 33 -23.38 -21.38 -32.38
N ASP A 34 -23.16 -22.01 -31.23
CA ASP A 34 -22.16 -23.06 -31.04
C ASP A 34 -22.88 -24.40 -30.78
N PRO A 35 -22.79 -25.40 -31.67
CA PRO A 35 -23.55 -26.65 -31.56
C PRO A 35 -23.11 -27.53 -30.38
N THR A 36 -21.92 -27.29 -29.82
CA THR A 36 -21.40 -28.01 -28.65
C THR A 36 -22.09 -27.60 -27.35
N LYS A 37 -22.70 -26.41 -27.31
CA LYS A 37 -23.32 -25.87 -26.09
C LYS A 37 -24.80 -26.27 -26.03
N PRO A 38 -25.36 -26.52 -24.84
CA PRO A 38 -26.79 -26.78 -24.71
C PRO A 38 -27.62 -25.54 -25.11
N CYS A 39 -28.85 -25.79 -25.56
CA CYS A 39 -29.80 -24.73 -25.93
C CYS A 39 -30.02 -23.76 -24.75
N LYS A 40 -29.95 -22.45 -25.03
CA LYS A 40 -30.13 -21.40 -24.03
C LYS A 40 -30.74 -20.14 -24.65
N LEU A 41 -31.49 -19.39 -23.84
CA LEU A 41 -31.99 -18.07 -24.21
C LEU A 41 -30.86 -17.04 -24.19
N THR A 42 -30.84 -16.14 -25.18
CA THR A 42 -29.77 -15.15 -25.38
C THR A 42 -30.19 -13.71 -25.05
N ALA A 43 -31.49 -13.45 -24.92
CA ALA A 43 -32.03 -12.12 -24.66
C ALA A 43 -33.20 -12.15 -23.64
N PHE A 44 -33.35 -11.06 -22.89
CA PHE A 44 -34.42 -10.85 -21.91
C PHE A 44 -34.93 -9.40 -21.99
N LEU A 45 -36.22 -9.20 -21.73
CA LEU A 45 -36.80 -7.85 -21.61
C LEU A 45 -36.66 -7.36 -20.17
N GLY A 46 -36.13 -6.15 -19.99
CA GLY A 46 -35.97 -5.52 -18.68
C GLY A 46 -36.36 -4.05 -18.72
N TYR A 47 -36.98 -3.56 -17.63
CA TYR A 47 -37.38 -2.17 -17.48
C TYR A 47 -36.49 -1.49 -16.43
N LYS A 48 -35.98 -0.30 -16.76
CA LYS A 48 -35.13 0.47 -15.84
C LYS A 48 -35.96 1.03 -14.68
N ALA A 49 -35.66 0.60 -13.46
CA ALA A 49 -36.33 1.09 -12.25
C ALA A 49 -35.58 2.29 -11.61
N ARG A 50 -34.38 2.06 -11.07
CA ARG A 50 -33.56 3.09 -10.39
C ARG A 50 -32.06 2.74 -10.52
N MET A 51 -31.19 3.71 -10.25
CA MET A 51 -29.75 3.51 -10.11
C MET A 51 -29.32 3.76 -8.65
N THR A 52 -28.52 2.85 -8.07
CA THR A 52 -27.99 2.94 -6.70
C THR A 52 -26.49 2.60 -6.70
N HIS A 53 -25.74 3.07 -5.70
CA HIS A 53 -24.35 2.66 -5.50
C HIS A 53 -24.28 1.38 -4.66
N ILE A 54 -23.34 0.48 -4.97
CA ILE A 54 -23.09 -0.77 -4.26
C ILE A 54 -21.58 -0.89 -4.06
N VAL A 55 -21.15 -1.36 -2.89
CA VAL A 55 -19.74 -1.68 -2.60
C VAL A 55 -19.50 -3.15 -2.91
N GLY A 56 -18.52 -3.44 -3.78
CA GLY A 56 -18.07 -4.79 -4.10
C GLY A 56 -16.54 -4.85 -4.12
N GLU A 57 -15.97 -6.00 -3.77
CA GLU A 57 -14.54 -6.24 -3.84
C GLU A 57 -14.10 -6.48 -5.29
N VAL A 58 -12.91 -6.00 -5.66
CA VAL A 58 -12.39 -6.08 -7.03
C VAL A 58 -11.20 -7.03 -7.08
N GLU A 59 -11.43 -8.24 -7.57
CA GLU A 59 -10.37 -9.21 -7.86
C GLU A 59 -9.79 -8.95 -9.26
N LYS A 60 -8.84 -8.02 -9.35
CA LYS A 60 -8.11 -7.73 -10.61
C LYS A 60 -6.60 -7.80 -10.36
N PRO A 61 -5.91 -8.87 -10.79
CA PRO A 61 -4.47 -8.98 -10.63
C PRO A 61 -3.77 -7.85 -11.39
N GLY A 62 -2.80 -7.19 -10.74
CA GLY A 62 -2.05 -6.07 -11.32
C GLY A 62 -2.75 -4.70 -11.25
N SER A 63 -3.98 -4.63 -10.75
CA SER A 63 -4.55 -3.35 -10.32
C SER A 63 -3.86 -2.89 -9.03
N ARG A 64 -3.74 -1.57 -8.81
CA ARG A 64 -3.15 -1.00 -7.59
C ARG A 64 -4.10 -1.18 -6.40
N GLY A 65 -4.36 -2.44 -6.02
CA GLY A 65 -5.07 -2.82 -4.82
C GLY A 65 -4.12 -2.88 -3.62
N VAL A 66 -4.69 -3.19 -2.46
CA VAL A 66 -3.96 -3.38 -1.19
C VAL A 66 -2.75 -4.30 -1.30
N GLU A 67 -2.80 -5.29 -2.20
CA GLU A 67 -1.73 -6.29 -2.39
C GLU A 67 -0.46 -5.70 -3.00
N THR A 68 -0.59 -4.73 -3.91
CA THR A 68 0.56 -4.06 -4.54
C THR A 68 1.32 -3.17 -3.57
N LEU A 69 0.66 -2.72 -2.50
CA LEU A 69 1.24 -1.88 -1.45
C LEU A 69 1.88 -2.69 -0.32
N ARG A 70 1.57 -3.99 -0.19
CA ARG A 70 2.10 -4.86 0.89
C ARG A 70 3.64 -4.80 1.01
N PRO A 71 4.44 -4.86 -0.08
CA PRO A 71 5.90 -4.81 0.03
C PRO A 71 6.42 -3.44 0.49
N ALA A 72 5.79 -2.34 0.04
CA ALA A 72 6.17 -0.99 0.46
C ALA A 72 5.78 -0.72 1.91
N LEU A 73 4.61 -1.22 2.33
CA LEU A 73 4.12 -1.13 3.70
C LEU A 73 4.98 -1.97 4.65
N GLN A 74 5.39 -3.16 4.24
CA GLN A 74 6.32 -4.02 4.99
C GLN A 74 7.68 -3.35 5.17
N ARG A 75 8.22 -2.71 4.11
CA ARG A 75 9.47 -1.93 4.21
C ARG A 75 9.33 -0.80 5.23
N LEU A 76 8.30 0.03 5.13
CA LEU A 76 8.02 1.11 6.08
C LEU A 76 7.86 0.61 7.53
N TYR A 77 7.15 -0.49 7.72
CA TYR A 77 6.95 -1.11 9.03
C TYR A 77 8.27 -1.60 9.63
N MET A 78 9.09 -2.29 8.85
CA MET A 78 10.41 -2.76 9.29
C MET A 78 11.35 -1.60 9.60
N THR A 79 11.30 -0.53 8.80
CA THR A 79 12.11 0.68 9.02
C THR A 79 11.77 1.37 10.35
N ARG A 80 10.48 1.49 10.65
CA ARG A 80 10.03 2.18 11.86
C ARG A 80 10.23 1.33 13.12
N ALA A 81 10.04 0.01 13.01
CA ALA A 81 10.18 -0.90 14.15
C ALA A 81 11.65 -1.11 14.57
N TYR A 82 12.62 -1.09 13.64
CA TYR A 82 14.03 -1.24 14.01
C TYR A 82 14.51 -0.10 14.91
N ALA A 83 14.07 1.14 14.65
CA ALA A 83 14.52 2.30 15.41
C ALA A 83 14.15 2.19 16.90
N TYR A 84 12.97 1.63 17.20
CA TYR A 84 12.56 1.35 18.57
C TYR A 84 13.33 0.17 19.19
N ARG A 85 13.57 -0.90 18.43
CA ARG A 85 14.37 -2.04 18.92
C ARG A 85 15.78 -1.60 19.27
N ASP A 86 16.40 -0.82 18.39
CA ASP A 86 17.77 -0.35 18.54
C ASP A 86 17.91 0.60 19.74
N ALA A 87 17.01 1.59 19.85
CA ALA A 87 17.00 2.50 21.00
C ALA A 87 16.78 1.77 22.33
N LEU A 88 15.86 0.80 22.38
CA LEU A 88 15.64 0.00 23.59
C LEU A 88 16.85 -0.88 23.92
N LYS A 89 17.52 -1.42 22.91
CA LYS A 89 18.69 -2.26 23.08
C LYS A 89 19.89 -1.46 23.60
N SER A 90 20.17 -0.31 22.99
CA SER A 90 21.21 0.61 23.44
C SER A 90 20.93 1.15 24.85
N PHE A 91 19.66 1.35 25.21
CA PHE A 91 19.29 1.73 26.57
C PHE A 91 19.60 0.64 27.60
N ILE A 92 19.30 -0.62 27.28
CA ILE A 92 19.58 -1.76 28.15
C ILE A 92 21.09 -1.98 28.29
N GLU A 93 21.83 -1.98 27.16
CA GLU A 93 23.29 -2.15 27.14
C GLU A 93 23.98 -1.03 27.92
N GLY A 94 23.60 0.24 27.70
CA GLY A 94 24.16 1.37 28.45
C GLY A 94 23.88 1.31 29.96
N TYR A 95 22.74 0.75 30.37
CA TYR A 95 22.45 0.51 31.79
C TYR A 95 23.38 -0.54 32.40
N GLN A 96 23.65 -1.62 31.68
CA GLN A 96 24.56 -2.69 32.13
C GLN A 96 25.99 -2.19 32.23
N GLU A 97 26.48 -1.45 31.22
CA GLU A 97 27.81 -0.84 31.23
C GLU A 97 27.99 0.15 32.38
N GLY A 98 26.97 0.95 32.69
CA GLY A 98 27.00 1.86 33.84
C GLY A 98 27.10 1.14 35.18
N ILE A 99 26.42 0.00 35.33
CA ILE A 99 26.54 -0.84 36.53
C ILE A 99 27.97 -1.40 36.66
N GLN A 100 28.55 -1.85 35.55
CA GLN A 100 29.94 -2.36 35.50
C GLN A 100 30.96 -1.29 35.92
N GLN A 101 30.84 -0.06 35.40
CA GLN A 101 31.73 1.05 35.77
C GLN A 101 31.64 1.44 37.25
N ILE A 102 30.44 1.37 37.84
CA ILE A 102 30.27 1.62 39.28
C ILE A 102 30.98 0.54 40.10
N MET A 103 30.94 -0.72 39.64
CA MET A 103 31.68 -1.80 40.28
C MET A 103 33.20 -1.60 40.20
N GLU A 104 33.75 -1.30 39.03
CA GLU A 104 35.19 -1.07 38.84
C GLU A 104 35.68 0.15 39.64
N LYS A 105 34.93 1.26 39.63
CA LYS A 105 35.28 2.47 40.40
C LYS A 105 35.25 2.23 41.91
N LYS A 106 34.42 1.29 42.40
CA LYS A 106 34.41 0.87 43.81
C LYS A 106 35.64 0.01 44.16
N GLU A 107 36.09 -0.86 43.26
CA GLU A 107 37.33 -1.62 43.44
C GLU A 107 38.56 -0.71 43.41
N ASP A 108 38.63 0.25 42.50
CA ASP A 108 39.76 1.19 42.40
C ASP A 108 39.83 2.14 43.60
N SER A 109 38.68 2.61 44.11
CA SER A 109 38.62 3.40 45.35
C SER A 109 38.93 2.60 46.61
N CYS A 110 38.61 1.30 46.65
CA CYS A 110 39.03 0.41 47.74
C CYS A 110 40.55 0.15 47.69
N LYS A 111 41.14 0.01 46.51
CA LYS A 111 42.60 -0.12 46.34
C LYS A 111 43.36 1.16 46.70
N ALA A 112 42.85 2.33 46.32
CA ALA A 112 43.43 3.62 46.70
C ALA A 112 43.36 3.91 48.22
N GLN A 113 42.36 3.37 48.92
CA GLN A 113 42.28 3.45 50.39
C GLN A 113 43.20 2.45 51.11
N GLN A 114 43.69 1.41 50.43
CA GLN A 114 44.70 0.50 50.97
C GLN A 114 46.13 1.05 50.81
N GLU A 115 46.50 1.64 49.67
CA GLU A 115 47.84 2.24 49.49
C GLU A 115 48.05 3.51 50.34
N GLY A 116 47.02 4.32 50.59
CA GLY A 116 47.13 5.48 51.49
C GLY A 116 47.23 5.15 52.99
N ASN A 117 47.02 3.88 53.37
CA ASN A 117 47.05 3.41 54.76
C ASN A 117 48.30 2.58 55.11
N THR A 118 49.17 2.26 54.15
CA THR A 118 50.38 1.45 54.39
C THR A 118 51.62 2.23 54.84
N ASP A 119 51.58 3.57 54.84
CA ASP A 119 52.73 4.41 55.18
C ASP A 119 52.70 4.99 56.62
N LYS A 120 51.72 4.62 57.46
CA LYS A 120 51.56 5.18 58.83
C LYS A 120 51.81 4.18 59.97
N ASN A 121 52.24 2.96 59.64
CA ASN A 121 52.45 1.86 60.56
C ASN A 121 53.80 1.18 60.29
N SER A 122 54.87 1.97 60.26
CA SER A 122 56.25 1.48 60.43
C SER A 122 56.95 2.32 61.49
N THR A 123 56.83 1.90 62.76
CA THR A 123 57.79 2.17 63.84
C THR A 123 58.70 0.96 63.94
#